data_AF-T1BCG9-F1
#
_entry.id   AF-T1BCG9-F1
#
_cell.length_a   1.000
_cell.length_b   1.000
_cell.length_c   1.000
_cell.angle_alpha   90.00
_cell.angle_beta   90.00
_cell.angle_gamma   90.00
#
_symmetry.space_group_name_H-M   'P 1'
#
loop_
_entity.id
_entity.type
_entity.pdbx_description
1 polymer ?
#
loop_
_entity_poly.entity_id
_entity_poly.type
_entity_poly.pdbx_seq_one_letter_code
_entity_poly.pdbx_strand_id
1 'polypeptide(L)'
;MVHATEDDVASLRNARLVMDELAGPSELLELPESYHMVTLDGERERVIEGSAHFFQRLLRNEHAQPDTSSSLLRHLRAIGAD
;
A
#
# COMPACT_ATOMS: atom_id res chain seq x y z
N MET A 1 3.53 -0.24 -0.50
CA MET A 1 3.05 -1.32 -1.37
C MET A 1 2.75 -0.75 -2.74
N VAL A 2 3.14 -1.44 -3.81
CA VAL A 2 2.83 -1.07 -5.19
C VAL A 2 1.91 -2.14 -5.75
N HIS A 3 0.81 -1.76 -6.41
CA HIS A 3 -0.19 -2.74 -6.88
C HIS A 3 -0.90 -2.27 -8.15
N ALA A 4 -1.02 -3.15 -9.14
CA ALA A 4 -1.81 -2.94 -10.36
C ALA A 4 -3.31 -3.05 -10.06
N THR A 5 -4.13 -2.09 -10.50
CA THR A 5 -5.56 -2.10 -10.17
C THR A 5 -6.31 -3.21 -10.89
N GLU A 6 -5.80 -3.66 -12.04
CA GLU A 6 -6.39 -4.70 -12.88
C GLU A 6 -5.64 -6.04 -12.80
N ASP A 7 -4.92 -6.28 -11.70
CA ASP A 7 -4.23 -7.56 -11.47
C ASP A 7 -5.21 -8.73 -11.27
N ASP A 8 -5.18 -9.65 -12.23
CA ASP A 8 -6.00 -10.86 -12.29
C ASP A 8 -5.45 -12.02 -11.43
N VAL A 9 -4.19 -11.93 -10.96
CA VAL A 9 -3.55 -12.93 -10.09
C VAL A 9 -3.69 -12.52 -8.63
N ALA A 10 -3.42 -11.26 -8.31
CA ALA A 10 -3.44 -10.74 -6.95
C ALA A 10 -4.42 -9.57 -6.80
N SER A 11 -5.47 -9.77 -6.00
CA SER A 11 -6.46 -8.72 -5.77
C SER A 11 -5.90 -7.51 -4.99
N LEU A 12 -6.24 -6.31 -5.45
CA LEU A 12 -6.00 -5.04 -4.72
C LEU A 12 -6.59 -5.03 -3.30
N ARG A 13 -7.63 -5.83 -3.02
CA ARG A 13 -8.15 -5.98 -1.65
C ARG A 13 -7.11 -6.58 -0.71
N ASN A 14 -6.33 -7.56 -1.17
CA ASN A 14 -5.28 -8.18 -0.36
C ASN A 14 -4.19 -7.16 -0.03
N ALA A 15 -3.87 -6.28 -0.98
CA ALA A 15 -2.94 -5.19 -0.76
C ALA A 15 -3.38 -4.27 0.38
N ARG A 16 -4.65 -3.87 0.36
CA ARG A 16 -5.24 -3.02 1.41
C ARG A 16 -5.28 -3.72 2.77
N LEU A 17 -5.60 -5.02 2.80
CA LEU A 17 -5.57 -5.81 4.03
C LEU A 17 -4.18 -5.86 4.65
N VAL A 18 -3.14 -6.09 3.86
CA VAL A 18 -1.75 -6.08 4.36
C VAL A 18 -1.38 -4.68 4.88
N MET A 19 -1.71 -3.64 4.12
CA MET A 19 -1.43 -2.24 4.48
C MET A 19 -2.07 -1.83 5.81
N ASP A 20 -3.28 -2.32 6.10
CA ASP A 20 -4.00 -2.05 7.35
C ASP A 20 -3.28 -2.60 8.60
N GLU A 21 -2.43 -3.63 8.45
CA GLU A 21 -1.73 -4.31 9.56
C GLU A 21 -0.27 -3.83 9.72
N LEU A 22 0.21 -2.93 8.87
CA LEU A 22 1.58 -2.40 8.97
C LEU A 22 1.69 -1.31 10.04
N ALA A 23 2.53 -1.55 11.05
CA ALA A 23 2.77 -0.62 12.16
C ALA A 23 3.73 0.55 11.82
N GLY A 24 4.41 0.51 10.68
CA GLY A 24 5.35 1.54 10.24
C GLY A 24 4.79 2.46 9.15
N PRO A 25 5.48 3.56 8.81
CA PRO A 25 5.11 4.41 7.68
C PRO A 25 4.92 3.57 6.42
N SER A 26 3.74 3.67 5.83
CA SER A 26 3.38 2.88 4.65
C SER A 26 2.48 3.71 3.73
N GLU A 27 2.61 3.46 2.43
CA GLU A 27 1.72 4.01 1.40
C GLU A 27 1.37 2.95 0.36
N LEU A 28 0.20 3.07 -0.25
CA LEU A 28 -0.22 2.24 -1.38
C LEU A 28 -0.11 3.07 -2.66
N LEU A 29 0.75 2.65 -3.57
CA LEU A 29 0.85 3.18 -4.92
C LEU A 29 0.07 2.28 -5.87
N GLU A 30 -1.12 2.73 -6.24
CA GLU A 30 -1.94 2.06 -7.26
C GLU A 30 -1.43 2.43 -8.67
N LEU A 31 -1.37 1.42 -9.53
CA LEU A 31 -0.94 1.48 -10.93
C LEU A 31 -2.14 1.21 -11.83
N PRO A 32 -2.87 2.26 -12.27
CA PRO A 32 -4.13 2.11 -13.00
C PRO A 32 -3.96 1.59 -14.43
N GLU A 33 -2.80 1.77 -15.04
CA GLU A 33 -2.52 1.36 -16.42
C GLU A 33 -1.67 0.08 -16.47
N SER A 34 -1.55 -0.62 -15.33
CA SER A 34 -0.79 -1.85 -15.21
C SER A 34 -1.71 -3.05 -14.95
N TYR A 35 -1.32 -4.21 -15.48
CA TYR A 35 -2.07 -5.46 -15.33
C TYR A 35 -1.35 -6.44 -14.41
N HIS A 36 -0.05 -6.73 -14.60
CA HIS A 36 0.68 -7.66 -13.71
C HIS A 36 2.13 -7.23 -13.45
N MET A 37 2.86 -6.95 -14.52
CA MET A 37 4.29 -6.69 -14.45
C MET A 37 4.55 -5.24 -14.79
N VAL A 38 4.74 -4.44 -13.74
CA VAL A 38 5.10 -3.02 -13.77
C VAL A 38 6.18 -2.68 -14.81
N THR A 39 7.14 -3.57 -15.04
CA THR A 39 8.24 -3.35 -15.99
C THR A 39 7.83 -3.44 -17.45
N LEU A 40 6.78 -4.20 -17.77
CA LEU A 40 6.21 -4.32 -19.11
C LEU A 40 5.04 -3.36 -19.33
N ASP A 41 4.26 -3.09 -18.28
CA ASP A 41 2.96 -2.41 -18.39
C ASP A 41 3.06 -0.87 -18.34
N GLY A 42 4.23 -0.32 -18.62
CA GLY A 42 4.38 1.12 -18.93
C GLY A 42 4.38 2.09 -17.76
N GLU A 43 4.19 1.64 -16.51
CA GLU A 43 4.21 2.53 -15.32
C GLU A 43 5.49 2.42 -14.47
N ARG A 44 6.60 1.96 -15.07
CA ARG A 44 7.90 1.88 -14.41
C ARG A 44 8.34 3.22 -13.82
N GLU A 45 8.22 4.30 -14.58
CA GLU A 45 8.60 5.66 -14.14
C GLU A 45 7.80 6.08 -12.91
N ARG A 46 6.49 5.82 -12.88
CA ARG A 46 5.62 6.10 -11.73
C ARG A 46 6.09 5.36 -10.47
N VAL A 47 6.52 4.11 -10.61
CA VAL A 47 7.06 3.33 -9.49
C VAL A 47 8.40 3.87 -9.01
N ILE A 48 9.29 4.27 -9.94
CA ILE A 48 10.56 4.90 -9.59
C ILE A 48 10.33 6.19 -8.82
N GLU A 49 9.49 7.08 -9.34
CA GLU A 49 9.19 8.38 -8.73
C GLU A 49 8.51 8.22 -7.37
N GLY A 50 7.48 7.38 -7.27
CA GLY A 50 6.78 7.11 -6.01
C GLY A 50 7.71 6.55 -4.94
N SER A 51 8.56 5.57 -5.31
CA SER A 51 9.54 4.99 -4.39
C SER A 51 10.55 6.03 -3.90
N ALA A 52 11.13 6.82 -4.81
CA ALA A 52 12.07 7.87 -4.46
C ALA A 52 11.43 8.91 -3.52
N HIS A 53 10.22 9.34 -3.82
CA HIS A 53 9.47 10.29 -3.01
C HIS A 53 9.17 9.75 -1.60
N PHE A 54 8.72 8.50 -1.48
CA PHE A 54 8.49 7.85 -0.19
C PHE A 54 9.73 7.89 0.70
N PHE A 55 10.88 7.41 0.20
CA PHE A 55 12.11 7.39 0.98
C PHE A 55 12.63 8.79 1.30
N GLN A 56 12.49 9.76 0.39
CA GLN A 56 12.85 11.15 0.66
C GLN A 56 12.03 11.74 1.82
N ARG A 57 10.71 11.48 1.86
CA ARG A 57 9.86 11.91 2.99
C ARG A 57 10.22 11.20 4.29
N LEU A 58 10.56 9.90 4.23
CA LEU A 58 11.04 9.18 5.40
C LEU A 58 12.31 9.81 5.98
N LEU A 59 13.31 10.09 5.13
CA LEU A 59 14.57 10.72 5.54
C LEU A 59 14.38 12.12 6.12
N ARG A 60 13.33 12.84 5.72
CA ARG A 60 12.96 14.16 6.24
C ARG A 60 12.06 14.10 7.48
N ASN A 61 11.64 12.91 7.91
CA ASN A 61 10.60 12.70 8.93
C ASN A 61 9.26 13.39 8.59
N GLU A 62 8.92 13.50 7.31
CA GLU A 62 7.70 14.15 6.79
C GLU A 62 6.61 13.12 6.41
N HIS A 63 6.65 11.94 7.02
CA HIS A 63 5.75 10.85 6.67
C HIS A 63 4.48 10.87 7.53
N ALA A 64 3.34 10.58 6.90
CA ALA A 64 2.11 10.30 7.63
C ALA A 64 2.27 8.97 8.37
N GLN A 65 2.04 8.98 9.68
CA GLN A 65 1.89 7.75 10.44
C GLN A 65 0.53 7.14 10.07
N PRO A 66 0.46 5.86 9.65
CA PRO A 66 -0.83 5.21 9.45
C PRO A 66 -1.60 5.20 10.78
N ASP A 67 -2.91 5.46 10.73
CA ASP A 67 -3.75 5.44 11.93
C ASP A 67 -3.93 4.02 12.45
N THR A 68 -2.96 3.60 13.28
CA THR A 68 -2.88 2.27 13.88
C THR A 68 -4.03 2.03 14.87
N SER A 69 -4.66 3.10 15.39
CA SER A 69 -5.80 2.99 16.30
C SER A 69 -7.02 2.40 15.60
N SER A 70 -7.23 2.72 14.32
CA SER A 70 -8.31 2.15 13.50
C SER A 70 -8.08 0.67 13.18
N SER A 71 -6.82 0.24 13.04
CA SER A 71 -6.45 -1.15 12.81
C SER A 71 -6.70 -2.03 14.04
N LEU A 72 -6.21 -1.60 15.22
CA LEU A 72 -6.47 -2.27 16.50
C LEU A 72 -7.97 -2.38 16.82
N LEU A 73 -8.75 -1.32 16.57
CA LEU A 73 -10.20 -1.32 16.79
C LEU A 73 -10.97 -2.22 15.82
N ARG A 74 -10.44 -2.50 14.62
CA ARG A 74 -11.00 -3.49 13.69
C ARG A 74 -10.67 -4.91 14.14
N HIS A 75 -9.42 -5.15 14.56
CA HIS A 75 -8.96 -6.46 15.03
C HIS A 75 -9.70 -6.91 16.30
N LEU A 76 -9.89 -6.00 17.27
CA LEU A 76 -10.65 -6.29 18.49
C LEU A 76 -12.14 -6.57 18.23
N ARG A 77 -12.74 -5.94 17.21
CA ARG A 77 -14.13 -6.22 16.81
C ARG A 77 -14.27 -7.59 16.12
N ALA A 78 -13.27 -8.00 15.35
CA ALA A 78 -13.28 -9.32 14.71
C ALA A 78 -13.20 -10.46 15.74
N ILE A 79 -12.50 -10.26 16.87
CA ILE A 79 -12.38 -11.25 17.95
C ILE A 79 -13.64 -11.31 18.83
N GLY A 80 -14.42 -10.23 18.91
CA GLY A 80 -15.63 -10.15 19.74
C GLY A 80 -16.94 -10.50 19.04
N ALA A 81 -16.89 -11.02 17.81
CA ALA A 81 -18.07 -11.30 16.97
C ALA A 81 -18.51 -12.78 16.97
N ASP A 82 -17.97 -13.61 17.87
CA ASP A 82 -18.35 -15.01 18.09
C ASP A 82 -19.27 -15.18 19.30
#